data_AF-A0A7W9G5W1-F1
#
_entry.id   AF-A0A7W9G5W1-F1
#
_cell.length_a   1.000
_cell.length_b   1.000
_cell.length_c   1.000
_cell.angle_alpha   90.00
_cell.angle_beta   90.00
_cell.angle_gamma   90.00
#
_symmetry.space_group_name_H-M   'P 1'
#
loop_
_entity.id
_entity.type
_entity.pdbx_description
1 polymer ?
#
loop_
_entity_poly.entity_id
_entity_poly.type
_entity_poly.pdbx_seq_one_letter_code
_entity_poly.pdbx_strand_id
1 'polypeptide(L)' 'MWLRNRAGTEPLTARSPLRARRILSLVALVLGMAAAVVFAVLAASTGAEVWRWEAAIAAAVAVVAATDLALLRRRR' A
#
# COMPACT_ATOMS: atom_id res chain seq x y z
N MET A 1 24.98 -10.04 -26.63
CA MET A 1 24.94 -9.83 -25.16
C MET A 1 25.24 -8.36 -24.84
N TRP A 2 24.27 -7.46 -24.99
CA TRP A 2 24.53 -5.99 -24.97
C TRP A 2 23.61 -5.20 -24.01
N LEU A 3 23.16 -5.80 -22.91
CA LEU A 3 22.27 -5.13 -21.94
C LEU A 3 22.75 -5.26 -20.49
N ARG A 4 24.05 -5.02 -20.26
CA ARG A 4 24.59 -5.02 -18.89
C ARG A 4 25.60 -3.91 -18.64
N ASN A 5 25.38 -2.73 -19.19
CA ASN A 5 26.09 -1.54 -18.75
C ASN A 5 25.20 -0.73 -17.80
N ARG A 6 25.15 -1.15 -16.53
CA ARG A 6 24.62 -0.33 -15.43
C ARG A 6 25.71 0.64 -14.99
N ALA A 7 26.16 1.52 -15.87
CA ALA A 7 27.01 2.65 -15.49
C ALA A 7 26.12 3.76 -14.93
N GLY A 8 25.44 3.48 -13.82
CA GLY A 8 24.82 4.52 -13.01
C GLY A 8 25.94 5.16 -12.20
N THR A 9 26.13 6.47 -12.33
CA THR A 9 26.98 7.27 -11.43
C THR A 9 26.31 7.46 -10.06
N GLU A 10 25.29 6.67 -9.73
CA GLU A 10 24.60 6.72 -8.46
C GLU A 10 25.55 6.25 -7.35
N PRO A 11 25.76 7.05 -6.30
CA PRO A 11 26.61 6.66 -5.18
C PRO A 11 26.05 5.37 -4.54
N LEU A 12 26.91 4.38 -4.30
CA LEU A 12 26.56 3.09 -3.66
C LEU A 12 25.90 3.25 -2.27
N THR A 13 26.00 4.45 -1.68
CA THR A 13 25.37 4.86 -0.42
C THR A 13 23.96 5.42 -0.57
N ALA A 14 23.45 5.58 -1.80
CA ALA A 14 22.06 5.92 -2.08
C ALA A 14 21.17 4.78 -1.57
N ARG A 15 20.84 4.82 -0.28
CA ARG A 15 19.85 3.93 0.33
C ARG A 15 18.53 4.28 -0.32
N SER A 16 18.14 3.49 -1.32
CA SER A 16 16.79 3.56 -1.86
C SER A 16 15.80 3.50 -0.67
N PRO A 17 14.80 4.40 -0.60
CA PRO A 17 13.87 4.52 0.52
C PRO A 17 12.92 3.30 0.67
N LEU A 18 13.30 2.13 0.17
CA LEU A 18 12.56 0.87 0.18
C LEU A 18 12.16 0.41 1.59
N ARG A 19 12.97 0.69 2.61
CA ARG A 19 12.60 0.39 4.01
C ARG A 19 11.43 1.25 4.47
N ALA A 20 11.50 2.57 4.26
CA ALA A 20 10.43 3.48 4.63
C ALA A 20 9.15 3.17 3.86
N ARG A 21 9.26 2.94 2.54
CA ARG A 21 8.14 2.54 1.69
C ARG A 21 7.47 1.26 2.18
N ARG A 22 8.25 0.22 2.51
CA ARG A 22 7.70 -1.02 3.09
C ARG A 22 6.95 -0.78 4.40
N ILE A 23 7.49 0.04 5.30
CA ILE A 23 6.86 0.33 6.59
C ILE A 23 5.55 1.11 6.38
N LEU A 24 5.59 2.17 5.57
CA LEU A 24 4.41 2.98 5.28
C LEU A 24 3.31 2.16 4.60
N SER A 25 3.66 1.32 3.62
CA SER A 25 2.68 0.43 2.97
C SER A 25 2.12 -0.61 3.93
N LEU A 26 2.90 -1.11 4.88
CA LEU A 26 2.39 -2.03 5.90
C LEU A 26 1.43 -1.33 6.88
N VAL A 27 1.77 -0.12 7.33
CA VAL A 27 0.89 0.71 8.17
C VAL A 27 -0.39 1.06 7.43
N ALA A 28 -0.29 1.51 6.18
CA ALA A 28 -1.45 1.84 5.34
C ALA A 28 -2.35 0.62 5.09
N LEU A 29 -1.76 -0.56 4.89
CA LEU A 29 -2.53 -1.80 4.72
C LEU A 29 -3.32 -2.13 5.99
N VAL A 30 -2.69 -2.10 7.16
CA VAL A 30 -3.34 -2.43 8.43
C VAL A 30 -4.45 -1.43 8.75
N LEU A 31 -4.16 -0.13 8.65
CA LEU A 31 -5.14 0.92 8.93
C LEU A 31 -6.28 0.93 7.91
N GLY A 32 -5.98 0.78 6.62
CA GLY A 32 -6.99 0.71 5.57
C GLY A 32 -7.92 -0.49 5.75
N MET A 33 -7.37 -1.65 6.10
CA MET A 33 -8.17 -2.85 6.36
C MET A 33 -9.06 -2.70 7.60
N ALA A 34 -8.50 -2.17 8.70
CA ALA A 34 -9.27 -1.90 9.92
C ALA A 34 -10.40 -0.89 9.67
N ALA A 35 -10.11 0.22 9.00
CA ALA A 35 -11.10 1.23 8.64
C ALA A 35 -12.18 0.66 7.72
N ALA A 36 -11.81 -0.13 6.71
CA ALA A 36 -12.79 -0.76 5.80
C ALA A 36 -13.77 -1.67 6.55
N VAL A 37 -13.28 -2.47 7.51
CA VAL A 37 -14.14 -3.32 8.35
C VAL A 37 -15.05 -2.48 9.24
N VAL A 38 -14.52 -1.45 9.90
CA VAL A 38 -15.32 -0.56 10.76
C VAL A 38 -16.43 0.13 9.97
N PHE A 39 -16.10 0.72 8.82
CA PHE A 39 -17.08 1.41 7.99
C PHE A 39 -18.09 0.45 7.37
N ALA A 40 -17.68 -0.77 7.00
CA ALA A 40 -18.62 -1.79 6.52
C ALA A 40 -19.62 -2.21 7.61
N VAL A 41 -19.17 -2.36 8.86
CA VAL A 41 -20.04 -2.64 10.01
C VAL A 41 -20.99 -1.47 10.27
N LEU A 42 -20.49 -0.23 10.23
CA LEU A 42 -21.32 0.98 10.40
C LEU A 42 -22.33 1.15 9.27
N ALA A 43 -21.96 0.83 8.02
CA ALA A 43 -22.87 0.84 6.88
C ALA A 43 -24.00 -0.17 7.08
N ALA A 44 -23.67 -1.37 7.57
CA ALA A 44 -24.65 -2.41 7.84
C ALA A 44 -25.58 -2.06 9.02
N SER A 45 -25.08 -1.38 10.04
CA SER A 45 -25.87 -1.04 11.24
C SER A 45 -26.73 0.22 11.07
N THR A 46 -26.25 1.21 10.32
CA THR A 46 -26.94 2.51 10.18
C THR A 46 -27.73 2.64 8.87
N GLY A 47 -27.38 1.86 7.84
CA GLY A 47 -27.94 2.00 6.50
C GLY A 47 -27.52 3.27 5.76
N ALA A 48 -26.68 4.12 6.36
CA ALA A 48 -26.26 5.37 5.73
C ALA A 48 -25.24 5.11 4.61
N GLU A 49 -25.51 5.70 3.43
CA GLU A 49 -24.71 5.48 2.23
C GLU A 49 -23.26 5.99 2.36
N VAL A 50 -23.05 7.02 3.18
CA VAL A 50 -21.71 7.58 3.45
C VAL A 50 -20.73 6.51 3.91
N TRP A 51 -21.14 5.65 4.85
CA TRP A 51 -20.28 4.58 5.36
C TRP A 51 -19.94 3.53 4.30
N ARG A 52 -20.80 3.30 3.32
CA ARG A 52 -20.49 2.40 2.18
C ARG A 52 -19.37 2.99 1.32
N TRP A 53 -19.42 4.29 1.05
CA TRP A 53 -18.38 4.98 0.28
C TRP A 53 -17.06 5.05 1.05
N GLU A 54 -17.10 5.33 2.35
CA GLU A 54 -15.90 5.31 3.20
C GLU A 54 -15.27 3.91 3.28
N ALA A 55 -16.08 2.85 3.41
CA ALA A 55 -15.61 1.47 3.36
C ALA A 55 -14.94 1.14 2.02
N ALA A 56 -15.52 1.58 0.90
CA ALA A 56 -14.97 1.36 -0.43
C ALA A 56 -13.62 2.08 -0.63
N ILE A 57 -13.51 3.33 -0.17
CA ILE A 57 -12.25 4.10 -0.24
C ILE A 57 -11.18 3.45 0.64
N ALA A 58 -11.51 3.07 1.87
CA ALA A 58 -10.58 2.39 2.76
C ALA A 58 -10.10 1.05 2.19
N ALA A 59 -11.00 0.28 1.58
CA ALA A 59 -10.66 -0.96 0.89
C ALA A 59 -9.73 -0.71 -0.30
N ALA A 60 -9.98 0.32 -1.11
CA ALA A 60 -9.11 0.69 -2.23
C ALA A 60 -7.69 1.04 -1.75
N VAL A 61 -7.56 1.81 -0.67
CA VAL A 61 -6.27 2.13 -0.04
C VAL A 61 -5.54 0.86 0.41
N ALA A 62 -6.26 -0.08 1.05
CA ALA A 62 -5.69 -1.36 1.47
C ALA A 62 -5.17 -2.18 0.28
N VAL A 63 -5.91 -2.22 -0.84
CA VAL A 63 -5.49 -2.92 -2.07
C VAL A 63 -4.22 -2.30 -2.66
N VAL A 64 -4.14 -0.97 -2.72
CA VAL A 64 -2.93 -0.27 -3.21
C VAL A 64 -1.73 -0.59 -2.33
N ALA A 65 -1.90 -0.53 -1.00
CA ALA A 65 -0.84 -0.84 -0.04
C ALA A 65 -0.38 -2.30 -0.13
N ALA A 66 -1.31 -3.25 -0.29
CA ALA A 66 -0.98 -4.66 -0.52
C ALA A 66 -0.22 -4.88 -1.83
N THR A 67 -0.62 -4.18 -2.90
CA THR A 67 0.05 -4.23 -4.21
C THR A 67 1.46 -3.69 -4.12
N ASP A 68 1.67 -2.59 -3.40
CA ASP A 68 3.00 -2.01 -3.19
C ASP A 68 3.93 -3.00 -2.47
N LEU A 69 3.44 -3.63 -1.39
CA LEU A 69 4.18 -4.66 -0.66
C LEU A 69 4.48 -5.89 -1.53
N ALA A 70 3.53 -6.34 -2.36
CA ALA A 70 3.72 -7.45 -3.28
C ALA A 70 4.80 -7.16 -4.33
N LEU A 71 4.79 -5.95 -4.90
CA LEU A 71 5.81 -5.49 -5.85
C LEU A 71 7.19 -5.40 -5.19
N LEU A 72 7.27 -4.88 -3.96
CA LEU A 72 8.52 -4.83 -3.19
C LEU A 72 9.06 -6.22 -2.87
N ARG A 73 8.19 -7.19 -2.58
CA ARG A 73 8.58 -8.59 -2.34
C ARG A 73 9.08 -9.27 -3.61
N ARG A 74 8.48 -8.96 -4.77
CA ARG A 74 8.88 -9.51 -6.08
C ARG A 74 10.20 -8.93 -6.62
N ARG A 75 10.57 -7.71 -6.20
CA ARG A 75 11.80 -7.02 -6.62
C ARG A 75 13.02 -7.29 -5.73
N ARG A 76 12.83 -7.98 -4.59
CA ARG A 76 13.93 -8.51 -3.76
C ARG A 76 14.41 -9.83 -4.31
#